data_AF-A0A5D2L9G0-F1
#
_entry.id   AF-A0A5D2L9G0-F1
#
_cell.length_a   1.000
_cell.length_b   1.000
_cell.length_c   1.000
_cell.angle_alpha   90.00
_cell.angle_beta   90.00
_cell.angle_gamma   90.00
#
_symmetry.space_group_name_H-M   'P 1'
#
loop_
_entity.id
_entity.type
_entity.pdbx_description
1 polymer ?
#
loop_
_entity_poly.entity_id
_entity_poly.type
_entity_poly.pdbx_seq_one_letter_code
_entity_poly.pdbx_strand_id
1 'polypeptide(L)'
;MTTLRSALDFYSTIQADDGHWPGDYGGPMFLLPGLNRDGGWGLHIEGPSTMFGTVLNYVSLKLLGECAEGGERAIEKARRMWCHCRMVYLPMSFLYGKKFMGPITPTILS
;
A
#
# COMPACT_ATOMS: atom_id res chain seq x y z
N MET A 1 -25.66 31.77 10.85
CA MET A 1 -24.46 32.54 10.41
C MET A 1 -23.31 32.51 11.42
N THR A 2 -23.55 32.25 12.71
CA THR A 2 -22.49 32.19 13.75
C THR A 2 -21.63 30.93 13.68
N THR A 3 -22.22 29.75 13.52
CA THR A 3 -21.49 28.46 13.45
C THR A 3 -20.48 28.38 12.30
N LEU A 4 -20.84 28.90 11.12
CA LEU A 4 -19.94 28.92 9.97
C LEU A 4 -18.73 29.82 10.20
N ARG A 5 -18.94 30.99 10.81
CA ARG A 5 -17.85 31.91 11.15
C ARG A 5 -16.89 31.28 12.15
N SER A 6 -17.42 30.67 13.23
CA SER A 6 -16.60 29.96 14.20
C SER A 6 -15.81 28.79 13.60
N ALA A 7 -16.38 28.06 12.65
CA ALA A 7 -15.68 26.98 11.95
C ALA A 7 -14.53 27.53 11.08
N LEU A 8 -14.77 28.61 10.32
CA LEU A 8 -13.73 29.25 9.50
C LEU A 8 -12.60 29.82 10.36
N ASP A 9 -12.95 30.47 11.48
CA ASP A 9 -11.96 30.98 12.42
C ASP A 9 -11.08 29.84 12.95
N PHE A 10 -11.68 28.72 13.38
CA PHE A 10 -10.92 27.54 13.82
C PHE A 10 -10.02 26.96 12.72
N TYR A 11 -10.56 26.70 11.52
CA TYR A 11 -9.79 26.13 10.41
C TYR A 11 -8.66 27.05 9.93
N SER A 12 -8.79 28.37 10.10
CA SER A 12 -7.71 29.32 9.78
C SER A 12 -6.50 29.17 10.72
N THR A 13 -6.72 28.77 11.98
CA THR A 13 -5.63 28.62 12.97
C THR A 13 -4.75 27.38 12.76
N ILE A 14 -5.23 26.40 11.98
CA ILE A 14 -4.52 25.14 11.72
C ILE A 14 -3.91 25.08 10.30
N GLN A 15 -4.00 26.17 9.53
CA GLN A 15 -3.33 26.29 8.25
C GLN A 15 -1.82 26.42 8.47
N ALA A 16 -1.03 25.67 7.72
CA ALA A 16 0.43 25.78 7.75
C ALA A 16 0.92 27.07 7.06
N ASP A 17 2.16 27.46 7.35
CA ASP A 17 2.76 28.72 6.86
C ASP A 17 2.86 28.81 5.33
N ASP A 18 2.89 27.68 4.63
CA ASP A 18 2.90 27.58 3.15
C ASP A 18 1.48 27.52 2.54
N GLY A 19 0.46 27.55 3.39
CA GLY A 19 -0.95 27.54 3.03
C GLY A 19 -1.61 26.16 2.94
N HIS A 20 -0.91 25.04 3.20
CA HIS A 20 -1.55 23.72 3.24
C HIS A 20 -2.27 23.45 4.57
N TRP A 21 -3.15 22.46 4.61
CA TRP A 21 -3.77 21.97 5.85
C TRP A 21 -3.24 20.58 6.19
N PRO A 22 -2.36 20.46 7.19
CA PRO A 22 -1.90 19.15 7.64
C PRO A 22 -3.07 18.42 8.29
N GLY A 23 -3.22 17.15 7.94
CA GLY A 23 -4.21 16.26 8.54
C GLY A 23 -3.64 14.86 8.58
N ASP A 24 -4.00 14.09 9.61
CA ASP A 24 -3.65 12.68 9.65
C ASP A 24 -4.31 11.96 8.45
N TYR A 25 -3.48 11.41 7.58
CA TYR A 25 -3.88 10.60 6.42
C TYR A 25 -3.52 9.12 6.64
N GLY A 26 -3.50 8.70 7.90
CA GLY A 26 -3.44 7.30 8.29
C GLY A 26 -4.71 6.52 7.96
N GLY A 27 -4.77 5.27 8.42
CA GLY A 27 -5.93 4.39 8.19
C GLY A 27 -5.54 3.08 7.51
N PRO A 28 -4.90 3.09 6.33
CA PRO A 28 -4.47 1.86 5.67
C PRO A 28 -3.38 1.13 6.47
N MET A 29 -3.70 -0.04 7.03
CA MET A 29 -2.76 -0.82 7.88
C MET A 29 -1.72 -1.64 7.10
N PHE A 30 -1.64 -1.45 5.79
CA PHE A 30 -0.66 -2.12 4.92
C PHE A 30 0.49 -1.21 4.47
N LEU A 31 0.49 0.08 4.86
CA LEU A 31 1.59 1.02 4.57
C LEU A 31 2.70 0.94 5.62
N LEU A 32 2.33 0.78 6.88
CA LEU A 32 3.20 0.39 7.98
C LEU A 32 2.58 -0.87 8.60
N PRO A 33 3.37 -1.88 9.00
CA PRO A 33 2.81 -3.12 9.56
C PRO A 33 2.13 -2.84 10.91
N GLY A 34 0.84 -2.53 10.87
CA GLY A 34 -0.03 -2.36 12.04
C GLY A 34 -0.69 -3.70 12.39
N LEU A 35 -0.05 -4.47 13.26
CA LEU A 35 -0.51 -5.82 13.61
C LEU A 35 -1.80 -5.76 14.43
N ASN A 36 -2.86 -6.42 13.94
CA ASN A 36 -4.08 -6.65 14.72
C ASN A 36 -3.79 -7.61 15.89
N ARG A 37 -4.64 -7.61 16.93
CA ARG A 37 -4.51 -8.52 18.09
C ARG A 37 -4.54 -10.01 17.72
N ASP A 38 -5.13 -10.36 16.58
CA ASP A 38 -5.19 -11.72 16.03
C ASP A 38 -3.94 -12.11 15.23
N GLY A 39 -2.96 -11.21 15.10
CA GLY A 39 -1.75 -11.40 14.30
C GLY A 39 -1.94 -11.15 12.80
N GLY A 40 -3.11 -10.66 12.37
CA GLY A 40 -3.40 -10.32 10.98
C GLY A 40 -3.28 -8.82 10.66
N TRP A 41 -3.52 -8.46 9.40
CA TRP A 41 -3.62 -7.07 8.94
C TRP A 41 -4.95 -6.84 8.21
N GLY A 42 -5.69 -5.83 8.64
CA GLY A 42 -6.89 -5.32 7.98
C GLY A 42 -6.57 -4.35 6.84
N LEU A 43 -7.55 -4.05 5.99
CA LEU A 43 -7.40 -3.06 4.90
C LEU A 43 -7.37 -1.61 5.43
N HIS A 44 -7.95 -1.38 6.61
CA HIS A 44 -8.03 -0.11 7.34
C HIS A 44 -8.08 -0.39 8.84
N ILE A 45 -7.83 0.62 9.69
CA ILE A 45 -7.72 0.49 11.17
C ILE A 45 -8.92 -0.18 11.87
N GLU A 46 -10.10 -0.15 11.26
CA GLU A 46 -11.33 -0.76 11.81
C GLU A 46 -11.71 -2.09 11.09
N GLY A 47 -10.93 -2.51 10.10
CA GLY A 47 -11.26 -3.64 9.24
C GLY A 47 -10.77 -4.99 9.79
N PRO A 48 -11.56 -6.07 9.66
CA PRO A 48 -11.09 -7.41 9.97
C PRO A 48 -9.91 -7.80 9.07
N SER A 49 -9.10 -8.77 9.51
CA SER A 49 -7.98 -9.30 8.72
C SER A 49 -8.47 -9.78 7.35
N THR A 50 -7.94 -9.21 6.26
CA THR A 50 -8.45 -9.47 4.89
C THR A 50 -7.49 -10.27 4.02
N MET A 51 -8.04 -11.07 3.10
CA MET A 51 -7.33 -11.85 2.07
C MET A 51 -6.60 -11.00 1.01
N PHE A 52 -6.38 -9.71 1.28
CA PHE A 52 -5.76 -8.74 0.37
C PHE A 52 -4.41 -9.25 -0.15
N GLY A 53 -3.59 -9.84 0.72
CA GLY A 53 -2.32 -10.47 0.32
C GLY A 53 -2.47 -11.61 -0.69
N THR A 54 -3.53 -12.41 -0.62
CA THR A 54 -3.78 -13.53 -1.54
C THR A 54 -4.19 -13.05 -2.93
N VAL A 55 -4.99 -11.99 -3.01
CA VAL A 55 -5.37 -11.38 -4.30
C VAL A 55 -4.17 -10.68 -4.94
N LEU A 56 -3.37 -9.96 -4.12
CA LEU A 56 -2.10 -9.39 -4.56
C LEU A 56 -1.12 -10.48 -5.06
N ASN A 57 -1.01 -11.61 -4.37
CA ASN A 57 -0.16 -12.71 -4.84
C ASN A 57 -0.73 -13.39 -6.10
N TYR A 58 -2.05 -13.57 -6.20
CA TYR A 58 -2.69 -14.18 -7.38
C TYR A 58 -2.51 -13.32 -8.65
N VAL A 59 -2.71 -12.00 -8.56
CA VAL A 59 -2.50 -11.10 -9.69
C VAL A 59 -1.00 -11.02 -10.05
N SER A 60 -0.11 -11.02 -9.07
CA SER A 60 1.35 -11.08 -9.30
C SER A 60 1.74 -12.37 -10.03
N LEU A 61 1.23 -13.53 -9.60
CA LEU A 61 1.48 -14.83 -10.23
C LEU A 61 0.93 -14.89 -11.65
N LYS A 62 -0.25 -14.32 -11.91
CA LYS A 62 -0.83 -14.23 -13.26
C LYS A 62 -0.01 -13.33 -14.19
N LEU A 63 0.53 -12.22 -13.68
CA LEU A 63 1.47 -11.36 -14.43
C LEU A 63 2.80 -12.10 -14.70
N LEU A 64 3.29 -12.89 -13.74
CA LEU A 64 4.55 -13.61 -13.84
C LEU A 64 4.52 -14.85 -14.73
N GLY A 65 3.38 -15.56 -14.78
CA GLY A 65 3.16 -16.64 -15.75
C GLY A 65 3.35 -16.19 -17.20
N GLU A 66 3.26 -14.88 -17.44
CA GLU A 66 3.54 -14.25 -18.74
C GLU A 66 4.92 -13.58 -18.81
N CYS A 67 5.54 -13.18 -17.68
CA CYS A 67 6.97 -12.82 -17.64
C CYS A 67 7.90 -13.99 -17.99
N ALA A 68 7.50 -15.22 -17.66
CA ALA A 68 8.27 -16.43 -17.95
C ALA A 68 8.49 -16.64 -19.47
N GLU A 69 7.63 -16.07 -20.31
CA GLU A 69 7.63 -16.19 -21.77
C GLU A 69 8.26 -14.96 -22.47
N GLY A 70 8.80 -13.99 -21.73
CA GLY A 70 9.45 -12.78 -22.28
C GLY A 70 8.96 -11.50 -21.61
N GLY A 71 9.83 -10.83 -20.85
CA GLY A 71 9.50 -9.70 -19.98
C GLY A 71 8.87 -8.46 -20.63
N GLU A 72 8.92 -8.33 -21.96
CA GLU A 72 8.27 -7.21 -22.69
C GLU A 72 6.74 -7.22 -22.56
N ARG A 73 6.11 -8.40 -22.60
CA ARG A 73 4.63 -8.52 -22.52
C ARG A 73 4.08 -8.11 -21.15
N ALA A 74 4.84 -8.36 -20.08
CA ALA A 74 4.44 -7.98 -18.73
C ALA A 74 4.49 -6.46 -18.51
N ILE A 75 5.47 -5.77 -19.11
CA ILE A 75 5.54 -4.31 -19.08
C ILE A 75 4.34 -3.71 -19.81
N GLU A 76 3.95 -4.26 -20.96
CA GLU A 76 2.78 -3.79 -21.70
C GLU A 76 1.48 -3.94 -20.91
N LYS A 77 1.30 -5.08 -20.22
CA LYS A 77 0.13 -5.29 -19.34
C LYS A 77 0.14 -4.37 -18.13
N ALA A 78 1.30 -4.18 -17.49
CA ALA A 78 1.45 -3.26 -16.37
C ALA A 78 1.12 -1.81 -16.77
N ARG A 79 1.36 -1.40 -18.02
CA ARG A 79 0.96 -0.07 -18.53
C ARG A 79 -0.55 0.12 -18.63
N ARG A 80 -1.32 -0.95 -18.79
CA ARG A 80 -2.80 -0.92 -18.83
C ARG A 80 -3.43 -1.02 -17.45
N MET A 81 -2.64 -1.30 -16.41
CA MET A 81 -3.12 -1.32 -15.03
C MET A 81 -3.30 0.09 -14.49
N TRP A 82 -4.21 0.24 -13.53
CA TRP A 82 -4.34 1.47 -12.77
C TRP A 82 -3.01 1.85 -12.10
N CYS A 83 -2.72 3.15 -12.00
CA CYS A 83 -1.41 3.65 -11.60
C CYS A 83 -0.94 3.10 -10.24
N HIS A 84 -1.84 3.06 -9.25
CA HIS A 84 -1.53 2.50 -7.92
C HIS A 84 -1.23 1.00 -7.98
N CYS A 85 -2.00 0.23 -8.75
CA CYS A 85 -1.71 -1.19 -8.95
C CYS A 85 -0.33 -1.36 -9.59
N ARG A 86 -0.04 -0.62 -10.67
CA ARG A 86 1.25 -0.68 -11.34
C ARG A 86 2.44 -0.41 -10.39
N MET A 87 2.32 0.59 -9.51
CA MET A 87 3.38 0.92 -8.56
C MET A 87 3.66 -0.19 -7.54
N VAL A 88 2.65 -0.96 -7.15
CA VAL A 88 2.80 -2.07 -6.19
C VAL A 88 3.28 -3.35 -6.88
N TYR A 89 2.63 -3.73 -7.98
CA TYR A 89 2.84 -5.04 -8.60
C TYR A 89 4.18 -5.15 -9.34
N LEU A 90 4.65 -4.07 -9.99
CA LEU A 90 5.88 -4.11 -10.77
C LEU A 90 7.14 -4.45 -9.93
N PRO A 91 7.43 -3.75 -8.80
CA PRO A 91 8.57 -4.10 -7.96
C PRO A 91 8.41 -5.45 -7.25
N MET A 92 7.19 -5.82 -6.85
CA MET A 92 6.91 -7.12 -6.22
C MET A 92 7.21 -8.28 -7.18
N SER A 93 6.75 -8.19 -8.44
CA SER A 93 7.05 -9.17 -9.48
C SER A 93 8.56 -9.27 -9.75
N PHE A 94 9.30 -8.16 -9.70
CA PHE A 94 10.76 -8.17 -9.85
C PHE A 94 11.46 -8.92 -8.72
N LEU A 95 11.15 -8.62 -7.45
CA LEU A 95 11.74 -9.28 -6.28
C LEU A 95 11.42 -10.78 -6.26
N TYR A 96 10.17 -11.13 -6.58
CA TYR A 96 9.75 -12.52 -6.68
C TYR A 96 10.48 -13.24 -7.82
N GLY A 97 10.60 -12.63 -9.01
CA GLY A 97 11.34 -13.19 -10.14
C GLY A 97 12.83 -13.40 -9.85
N LYS A 98 13.41 -12.54 -9.01
CA LYS A 98 14.79 -12.69 -8.50
C LYS A 98 14.91 -13.71 -7.36
N LYS A 99 13.78 -14.25 -6.86
CA LYS A 99 13.72 -15.07 -5.64
C LYS A 99 14.49 -14.42 -4.50
N PHE A 100 14.35 -13.10 -4.36
CA PHE A 100 15.10 -12.34 -3.37
C PHE A 100 14.73 -12.82 -1.96
N MET A 101 15.74 -13.28 -1.22
CA MET A 101 15.62 -13.58 0.20
C MET A 101 16.54 -12.61 0.94
N GLY A 102 15.97 -11.90 1.92
CA GLY A 102 16.77 -11.04 2.80
C GLY A 102 17.74 -11.87 3.66
N PRO A 103 18.81 -11.26 4.20
CA PRO A 103 19.69 -11.93 5.14
C PRO A 103 18.92 -12.48 6.33
N ILE A 104 19.14 -13.75 6.67
CA ILE A 104 18.56 -14.36 7.86
C ILE A 104 19.32 -13.82 9.08
N THR A 105 18.72 -12.85 9.77
CA THR A 105 19.27 -12.29 11.00
C THR A 105 18.83 -13.11 12.22
N PRO A 106 19.54 -13.04 13.36
CA PRO A 106 19.15 -13.75 14.58
C PRO A 106 17.71 -13.43 15.06
N THR A 107 17.21 -12.23 14.76
CA THR A 107 15.82 -11.82 15.02
C THR A 107 14.79 -12.64 14.24
N ILE A 108 15.17 -13.23 13.10
CA ILE A 108 14.32 -14.11 12.30
C ILE A 108 14.33 -15.55 12.86
N LEU A 109 15.37 -15.90 13.62
CA LEU A 109 15.61 -17.25 14.14
C LEU A 109 15.19 -17.44 15.61
N SER A 110 14.77 -16.38 16.30
CA SER A 110 14.26 -16.41 17.68
C SER A 110 12.77 -16.72 17.73
#